data_AF-A0AAW3IL42-F1
#
_entry.id   AF-A0AAW3IL42-F1
#
_cell.length_a   1.000
_cell.length_b   1.000
_cell.length_c   1.000
_cell.angle_alpha   90.00
_cell.angle_beta   90.00
_cell.angle_gamma   90.00
#
_symmetry.space_group_name_H-M   'P 1'
#
loop_
_entity.id
_entity.type
_entity.pdbx_description
1 polymer ?
#
loop_
_entity_poly.entity_id
_entity_poly.type
_entity_poly.pdbx_seq_one_letter_code
_entity_poly.pdbx_strand_id
1 'polypeptide(L)' 'MNRNKRYEQRMKQNGFKKITIWVPSDKESDVKQAASAMCEDESLTIGVLKNINTGRMVSMH' A
#
# COMPACT_ATOMS: atom_id res chain seq x y z
N MET A 1 -13.49 18.47 16.22
CA MET A 1 -12.44 17.83 15.40
C MET A 1 -13.13 16.95 14.35
N ASN A 2 -12.95 17.23 13.06
CA ASN A 2 -13.61 16.46 11.98
C ASN A 2 -13.20 14.97 12.05
N ARG A 3 -14.12 14.05 11.70
CA ARG A 3 -13.94 12.59 11.66
C ARG A 3 -12.61 12.19 11.01
N ASN A 4 -12.24 12.84 9.90
CA ASN A 4 -10.99 12.56 9.20
C ASN A 4 -9.75 12.85 10.05
N LYS A 5 -9.74 13.97 10.78
CA LYS A 5 -8.60 14.32 11.65
C LYS A 5 -8.46 13.34 12.82
N ARG A 6 -9.58 12.84 13.36
CA ARG A 6 -9.55 11.78 14.41
C ARG A 6 -9.03 10.46 13.85
N TYR A 7 -9.46 10.08 12.66
CA TYR A 7 -8.98 8.87 11.99
C TYR A 7 -7.48 8.94 11.70
N GLU A 8 -6.99 10.03 11.11
CA GLU A 8 -5.57 10.20 10.81
C GLU A 8 -4.71 10.21 12.08
N GLN A 9 -5.19 10.84 13.16
CA GLN A 9 -4.48 10.81 14.44
C GLN A 9 -4.38 9.38 15.00
N ARG A 10 -5.47 8.60 14.94
CA ARG A 10 -5.47 7.19 15.36
C ARG A 10 -4.51 6.36 14.53
N MET A 11 -4.51 6.51 13.21
CA MET A 11 -3.58 5.79 12.33
C MET A 11 -2.12 6.11 12.67
N LYS A 12 -1.79 7.38 12.92
CA LYS A 12 -0.45 7.78 13.37
C LYS A 12 -0.08 7.19 14.73
N GLN A 13 -1.01 7.12 15.67
CA GLN A 13 -0.79 6.50 16.99
C GLN A 13 -0.53 5.00 16.88
N ASN A 14 -1.13 4.34 15.88
CA ASN A 14 -0.87 2.94 15.56
C ASN A 14 0.42 2.72 14.75
N GLY A 15 1.27 3.73 14.58
CA GLY A 15 2.53 3.62 13.85
C GLY A 15 2.43 3.80 12.33
N PHE A 16 1.24 4.02 11.77
CA PHE A 16 1.07 4.18 10.34
C PHE A 16 1.43 5.58 9.84
N LYS A 17 2.03 5.63 8.64
CA LYS A 17 2.38 6.87 7.95
C LYS A 17 1.54 7.02 6.68
N LYS A 18 0.84 8.14 6.56
CA LYS A 18 0.18 8.52 5.31
C LYS A 18 1.23 8.96 4.29
N ILE A 19 1.22 8.36 3.12
CA ILE A 19 2.03 8.74 1.96
C ILE A 19 1.12 9.15 0.81
N THR A 20 1.57 10.10 -0.01
CA THR A 20 0.91 10.49 -1.25
C THR A 20 1.83 10.11 -2.40
N ILE A 21 1.36 9.23 -3.29
CA ILE A 21 2.12 8.75 -4.44
C ILE A 21 1.26 8.86 -5.71
N TRP A 22 1.91 8.99 -6.86
CA TRP A 22 1.26 8.88 -8.16
C TRP A 22 1.34 7.42 -8.62
N VAL A 23 0.23 6.89 -9.12
CA VAL A 23 0.13 5.51 -9.62
C VAL A 23 -0.63 5.50 -10.94
N PRO A 24 -0.38 4.52 -11.84
CA PRO A 24 -1.25 4.28 -12.99
C PRO A 24 -2.69 4.02 -12.53
N SER A 25 -3.67 4.58 -13.23
CA SER A 25 -5.09 4.48 -12.86
C SER A 25 -5.59 3.03 -12.82
N ASP A 26 -5.09 2.19 -13.72
CA ASP A 26 -5.40 0.77 -13.81
C ASP A 26 -4.68 -0.10 -12.76
N LYS A 27 -3.82 0.51 -11.93
CA LYS A 27 -3.05 -0.16 -10.86
C LYS A 27 -3.41 0.34 -9.46
N GLU A 28 -4.35 1.28 -9.34
CA GLU A 28 -4.75 1.87 -8.06
C GLU A 28 -5.20 0.81 -7.04
N SER A 29 -6.02 -0.15 -7.49
CA SER A 29 -6.53 -1.22 -6.62
C SER A 29 -5.41 -2.13 -6.11
N ASP A 30 -4.46 -2.49 -6.97
CA ASP A 30 -3.33 -3.37 -6.61
C ASP A 30 -2.46 -2.71 -5.54
N VAL A 31 -2.15 -1.42 -5.70
CA VAL A 31 -1.35 -0.65 -4.74
C VAL A 31 -2.07 -0.53 -3.40
N LYS A 32 -3.39 -0.26 -3.41
CA LYS A 32 -4.21 -0.22 -2.19
C LYS A 32 -4.22 -1.56 -1.47
N GLN A 33 -4.36 -2.66 -2.21
CA GLN A 33 -4.40 -4.00 -1.65
C GLN A 33 -3.05 -4.37 -1.01
N ALA A 34 -1.93 -4.13 -1.72
CA ALA A 34 -0.60 -4.37 -1.18
C ALA A 34 -0.35 -3.56 0.09
N ALA A 35 -0.74 -2.27 0.11
CA ALA A 35 -0.62 -1.43 1.30
C ALA A 35 -1.47 -1.95 2.48
N SER A 36 -2.71 -2.41 2.23
CA SER A 36 -3.57 -2.99 3.27
C SER A 36 -2.96 -4.25 3.86
N ALA A 37 -2.47 -5.16 3.02
CA ALA A 37 -1.86 -6.41 3.47
C ALA A 37 -0.64 -6.17 4.38
N MET A 38 0.22 -5.21 4.04
CA MET A 38 1.36 -4.82 4.89
C MET A 38 0.94 -4.14 6.21
N CYS A 39 -0.24 -3.52 6.27
CA CYS A 39 -0.78 -2.95 7.51
C CYS A 39 -1.40 -4.02 8.44
N GLU A 40 -1.77 -5.17 7.88
CA GLU A 40 -2.36 -6.30 8.62
C GLU A 40 -1.29 -7.28 9.11
N ASP A 41 -0.20 -7.44 8.35
CA ASP A 41 0.94 -8.30 8.68
C ASP A 41 2.27 -7.57 8.45
N GLU A 42 2.95 -7.23 9.56
CA GLU A 42 4.22 -6.50 9.56
C GLU A 42 5.39 -7.31 8.95
N SER A 43 5.23 -8.61 8.73
CA SER A 43 6.23 -9.47 8.08
C SER A 43 6.21 -9.37 6.55
N LEU A 44 5.17 -8.76 5.98
CA LEU A 44 5.01 -8.60 4.54
C LEU A 44 5.66 -7.31 4.03
N THR A 45 6.33 -7.41 2.89
CA THR A 45 6.82 -6.25 2.14
C THR A 45 6.75 -6.52 0.63
N ILE A 46 6.83 -5.46 -0.18
CA ILE A 46 6.79 -5.58 -1.64
C ILE A 46 8.19 -5.96 -2.16
N GLY A 47 8.36 -7.21 -2.59
CA GLY A 47 9.62 -7.70 -3.18
C GLY A 47 9.52 -8.04 -4.67
N VAL A 48 8.31 -8.23 -5.21
CA VAL A 48 8.09 -8.68 -6.59
C VAL A 48 6.91 -7.95 -7.23
N LEU A 49 7.01 -7.70 -8.53
CA LEU A 49 5.93 -7.20 -9.38
C LEU A 49 5.58 -8.21 -10.45
N LYS A 50 4.30 -8.33 -10.79
CA LYS A 50 3.86 -9.17 -11.90
C LYS A 50 3.85 -8.38 -13.20
N ASN A 51 4.54 -8.87 -14.23
CA ASN A 51 4.39 -8.38 -15.59
C ASN A 51 3.04 -8.86 -16.15
N ILE A 52 2.10 -7.94 -16.36
CA ILE A 52 0.73 -8.28 -16.78
C ILE A 52 0.63 -8.87 -18.20
N ASN A 53 1.60 -8.59 -19.06
CA ASN A 53 1.59 -9.06 -20.45
C ASN A 53 2.15 -10.49 -20.57
N THR A 54 3.12 -10.83 -19.72
CA THR A 54 3.84 -12.12 -19.78
C THR A 54 3.52 -13.06 -18.62
N GLY A 55 2.87 -12.56 -17.58
CA GLY A 55 2.61 -13.28 -16.32
C GLY A 55 3.83 -13.49 -15.42
N ARG A 56 5.04 -13.12 -15.87
CA ARG A 56 6.28 -13.33 -15.12
C ARG A 56 6.37 -12.42 -13.90
N MET A 57 6.94 -12.94 -12.82
CA MET A 57 7.30 -12.13 -11.65
C MET A 57 8.67 -11.49 -11.88
N VAL A 58 8.80 -10.21 -11.53
CA VAL A 58 10.01 -9.40 -11.64
C VAL A 58 10.40 -8.97 -10.23
N SER A 59 11.59 -9.37 -9.78
CA SER A 59 12.16 -8.90 -8.50
C SER A 59 12.34 -7.39 -8.52
N MET A 60 12.03 -6.72 -7.42
CA MET A 60 12.30 -5.29 -7.23
C MET A 60 13.70 -5.01 -6.65
N HIS A 61 14.44 -6.07 -6.30
CA HIS A 61 15.82 -6.06 -5.79
C HIS A 61 16.75 -6.80 -6.73
#